data_AF-A0A7Y3BGU2-F1
#
_entry.id   AF-A0A7Y3BGU2-F1
#
_cell.length_a   1.000
_cell.length_b   1.000
_cell.length_c   1.000
_cell.angle_alpha   90.00
_cell.angle_beta   90.00
_cell.angle_gamma   90.00
#
_symmetry.space_group_name_H-M   'P 1'
#
loop_
_entity.id
_entity.type
_entity.pdbx_description
1 polymer ?
#
loop_
_entity_poly.entity_id
_entity_poly.type
_entity_poly.pdbx_seq_one_letter_code
_entity_poly.pdbx_strand_id
1 'polypeptide(L)'
;MKNKILVLAFSILLTLGYFGCDDYNKLTAPGISLGSADFSRFVSIGNSLTMAEQSSSVFESSQMFSFGKLIANQVETVYEQAIFSDPGTGGRLEVEKMDPFTIFENEAQGSPTNITYPAPYNNLGIKGAFLTDVINARDQNSCYTAVFGTPNPLFDAVLRGLGTQLELAVAQQPTFATLWIGNNDILAFATRGGLFPVTPVQQFSDNYNLILNTLAATGADIVLGNIPDVKAATFFRTVGPGIGLNLQQNQLPGIVYSKTGG
;
A
#
# COMPACT_ATOMS: atom_id res chain seq x y z
N MET A 1 36.76 53.84 14.03
CA MET A 1 35.43 53.17 13.96
C MET A 1 35.46 51.90 13.09
N LYS A 2 36.00 51.94 11.86
CA LYS A 2 36.14 50.75 10.97
C LYS A 2 36.72 49.50 11.65
N ASN A 3 37.81 49.63 12.40
CA ASN A 3 38.44 48.47 13.05
C ASN A 3 37.59 47.85 14.18
N LYS A 4 36.75 48.65 14.84
CA LYS A 4 35.82 48.14 15.87
C LYS A 4 34.63 47.40 15.24
N ILE A 5 34.18 47.85 14.08
CA ILE A 5 33.10 47.20 13.30
C ILE A 5 33.59 45.86 12.71
N LEU A 6 34.83 45.81 12.21
CA LEU A 6 35.44 44.56 11.73
C LEU A 6 35.62 43.52 12.83
N VAL A 7 36.08 43.93 14.01
CA VAL A 7 36.21 43.01 15.16
C VAL A 7 34.83 42.51 15.61
N LEU A 8 33.82 43.39 15.67
CA LEU A 8 32.46 43.00 16.03
C LEU A 8 31.85 42.03 15.01
N ALA A 9 32.05 42.29 13.71
CA ALA A 9 31.58 41.43 12.63
C ALA A 9 32.27 40.05 12.66
N PHE A 10 33.58 40.01 12.93
CA PHE A 10 34.33 38.77 13.05
C PHE A 10 33.91 37.96 14.29
N SER A 11 33.67 38.64 15.43
CA SER A 11 33.14 38.00 16.63
C SER A 11 31.73 37.42 16.43
N ILE A 12 30.85 38.14 15.73
CA ILE A 12 29.49 37.66 15.40
C ILE A 12 29.56 36.44 14.47
N LEU A 13 30.42 36.47 13.44
CA LEU A 13 30.62 35.34 12.52
C LEU A 13 31.19 34.11 13.23
N LEU A 14 32.12 34.31 14.17
CA LEU A 14 32.71 33.23 14.98
C LEU A 14 31.66 32.61 15.92
N THR A 15 30.78 33.41 16.52
CA THR A 15 29.69 32.89 17.36
C THR A 15 28.62 32.15 16.56
N LEU A 16 28.30 32.60 15.34
CA LEU A 16 27.36 31.91 14.44
C LEU A 16 27.91 30.56 13.95
N GLY A 17 29.24 30.44 13.79
CA GLY A 17 29.89 29.16 13.46
C GLY A 17 29.87 28.13 14.59
N TYR A 18 29.87 28.56 15.86
CA TYR A 18 29.83 27.66 17.02
C TYR A 18 28.42 27.18 17.39
N PHE A 19 27.37 27.96 17.12
CA PHE A 19 25.98 27.56 17.38
C PHE A 19 25.26 26.98 16.14
N GLY A 20 25.88 27.01 14.95
CA GLY A 20 25.33 26.43 13.72
C GLY A 20 25.55 24.92 13.56
N CYS A 21 26.38 24.32 14.41
CA CYS A 21 26.69 22.88 14.43
C CYS A 21 26.18 22.21 15.71
N ASP A 22 24.93 22.46 16.10
CA ASP A 22 24.22 21.43 16.84
C ASP A 22 23.93 20.30 15.84
N ASP A 23 24.84 19.33 15.82
CA ASP A 23 24.66 18.07 15.11
C ASP A 23 23.31 17.50 15.59
N TYR A 24 22.33 17.40 14.70
CA TYR A 24 21.02 16.80 14.99
C TYR A 24 21.12 15.27 15.22
N ASN A 25 22.24 14.79 15.79
CA ASN A 25 22.55 13.42 16.14
C ASN A 25 21.74 12.88 17.34
N LYS A 26 20.74 13.62 17.83
CA LYS A 26 19.91 13.21 18.97
C LYS A 26 18.61 12.48 18.58
N LEU A 27 18.48 12.04 17.34
CA LEU A 27 17.64 10.90 17.05
C LEU A 27 18.50 9.64 17.16
N THR A 28 18.91 9.29 18.38
CA THR A 28 19.28 7.89 18.65
C THR A 28 18.03 7.10 18.34
N ALA A 29 18.05 6.37 17.22
CA ALA A 29 16.96 5.45 16.91
C ALA A 29 16.74 4.58 18.17
N PRO A 30 15.48 4.42 18.62
CA PRO A 30 15.22 3.54 19.75
C PRO A 30 15.89 2.20 19.47
N GLY A 31 16.58 1.65 20.48
CA GLY A 31 17.20 0.34 20.34
C GLY A 31 16.15 -0.66 19.87
N ILE A 32 16.48 -1.47 18.87
CA ILE A 32 15.58 -2.48 18.34
C ILE A 32 15.44 -3.56 19.39
N SER A 33 14.24 -3.72 19.95
CA SER A 33 13.87 -4.87 20.77
C SER A 33 12.75 -5.59 20.05
N LEU A 34 13.05 -6.78 19.54
CA LEU A 34 12.05 -7.65 18.91
C LEU A 34 11.17 -8.36 19.95
N GLY A 35 11.47 -8.19 21.24
CA GLY A 35 10.83 -8.97 22.31
C GLY A 35 11.07 -10.46 22.07
N SER A 36 9.97 -11.23 21.98
CA SER A 36 9.96 -12.66 21.71
C SER A 36 9.50 -13.03 20.30
N ALA A 37 9.26 -12.06 19.41
CA ALA A 37 8.75 -12.34 18.07
C ALA A 37 9.84 -12.95 17.18
N ASP A 38 9.50 -14.02 16.46
CA ASP A 38 10.39 -14.72 15.54
C ASP A 38 10.07 -14.36 14.09
N PHE A 39 10.92 -13.56 13.45
CA PHE A 39 10.76 -13.15 12.06
C PHE A 39 11.45 -14.06 11.04
N SER A 40 12.06 -15.18 11.46
CA SER A 40 12.88 -16.03 10.58
C SER A 40 12.18 -16.46 9.29
N ARG A 41 10.85 -16.61 9.30
CA ARG A 41 10.01 -16.80 8.11
C ARG A 41 8.83 -15.82 8.15
N PHE A 42 9.10 -14.60 7.69
CA PHE A 42 8.12 -13.52 7.62
C PHE A 42 7.33 -13.53 6.30
N VAL A 43 6.00 -13.56 6.38
CA VAL A 43 5.08 -13.48 5.22
C VAL A 43 4.05 -12.37 5.40
N SER A 44 3.67 -11.68 4.33
CA SER A 44 2.60 -10.69 4.33
C SER A 44 1.50 -11.05 3.33
N ILE A 45 0.25 -11.00 3.80
CA ILE A 45 -0.96 -11.27 3.01
C ILE A 45 -1.77 -9.98 2.96
N GLY A 46 -2.36 -9.68 1.80
CA GLY A 46 -3.22 -8.50 1.69
C GLY A 46 -3.50 -8.05 0.28
N ASN A 47 -3.64 -6.74 0.11
CA ASN A 47 -3.97 -6.13 -1.18
C ASN A 47 -2.93 -5.08 -1.60
N SER A 48 -3.38 -3.98 -2.21
CA SER A 48 -2.55 -2.89 -2.68
C SER A 48 -1.69 -2.25 -1.61
N LEU A 49 -2.17 -2.15 -0.36
CA LEU A 49 -1.39 -1.62 0.76
C LEU A 49 -0.16 -2.48 1.04
N THR A 50 -0.35 -3.80 1.01
CA THR A 50 0.72 -4.78 1.17
C THR A 50 1.64 -4.79 -0.06
N MET A 51 1.09 -4.72 -1.27
CA MET A 51 1.85 -4.69 -2.53
C MET A 51 2.62 -3.36 -2.74
N ALA A 52 2.39 -2.35 -1.90
CA ALA A 52 2.92 -1.00 -2.00
C ALA A 52 2.53 -0.25 -3.28
N GLU A 53 1.24 -0.26 -3.60
CA GLU A 53 0.67 0.62 -4.61
C GLU A 53 0.87 2.09 -4.21
N GLN A 54 1.41 2.88 -5.13
CA GLN A 54 1.54 4.32 -5.02
C GLN A 54 1.21 4.96 -6.37
N SER A 55 0.57 6.14 -6.36
CA SER A 55 0.22 6.85 -7.60
C SER A 55 -0.53 5.98 -8.62
N SER A 56 -1.48 5.16 -8.15
CA SER A 56 -2.26 4.21 -8.96
C SER A 56 -1.45 3.11 -9.65
N SER A 57 -0.18 2.90 -9.29
CA SER A 57 0.67 1.86 -9.88
C SER A 57 1.54 1.15 -8.83
N VAL A 58 2.12 0.02 -9.23
CA VAL A 58 3.13 -0.70 -8.44
C VAL A 58 4.42 -0.73 -9.25
N PHE A 59 5.50 -0.19 -8.70
CA PHE A 59 6.79 -0.06 -9.37
C PHE A 59 7.92 -0.24 -8.36
N GLU A 60 9.10 -0.63 -8.83
CA GLU A 60 10.22 -1.07 -7.98
C GLU A 60 10.49 -0.15 -6.79
N SER A 61 10.61 1.17 -7.03
CA SER A 61 10.88 2.10 -5.93
C SER A 61 9.74 2.20 -4.92
N SER A 62 8.47 2.05 -5.30
CA SER A 62 7.37 1.97 -4.33
C SER A 62 7.46 0.70 -3.47
N GLN A 63 7.84 -0.42 -4.09
CA GLN A 63 7.93 -1.73 -3.45
C GLN A 63 9.10 -1.86 -2.49
N MET A 64 10.19 -1.10 -2.69
CA MET A 64 11.29 -1.02 -1.74
C MET A 64 10.88 -0.36 -0.41
N PHE A 65 9.80 0.42 -0.42
CA PHE A 65 9.18 1.02 0.76
C PHE A 65 7.87 0.34 1.17
N SER A 66 7.60 -0.89 0.72
CA SER A 66 6.48 -1.65 1.25
C SER A 66 6.67 -1.88 2.76
N PHE A 67 5.59 -1.82 3.53
CA PHE A 67 5.70 -1.97 4.99
C PHE A 67 6.35 -3.31 5.37
N GLY A 68 6.06 -4.38 4.62
CA GLY A 68 6.68 -5.68 4.80
C GLY A 68 8.19 -5.64 4.55
N LYS A 69 8.63 -4.99 3.47
CA LYS A 69 10.07 -4.81 3.20
C LYS A 69 10.76 -3.99 4.27
N LEU A 70 10.13 -2.92 4.75
CA LEU A 70 10.67 -2.06 5.81
C LEU A 70 10.82 -2.83 7.13
N ILE A 71 9.82 -3.60 7.52
CA ILE A 71 9.89 -4.48 8.70
C ILE A 71 10.99 -5.52 8.51
N ALA A 72 11.01 -6.22 7.37
CA ALA A 72 11.98 -7.24 7.07
C ALA A 72 13.43 -6.74 7.11
N ASN A 73 13.68 -5.54 6.57
CA ASN A 73 14.98 -4.89 6.64
C ASN A 73 15.37 -4.59 8.10
N GLN A 74 14.41 -4.18 8.94
CA GLN A 74 14.66 -3.85 10.34
C GLN A 74 15.00 -5.09 11.18
N VAL A 75 14.46 -6.26 10.81
CA VAL A 75 14.65 -7.54 11.50
C VAL A 75 15.57 -8.49 10.74
N GLU A 76 16.27 -7.97 9.72
CA GLU A 76 17.27 -8.68 8.89
C GLU A 76 16.77 -10.01 8.29
N THR A 77 15.50 -10.05 7.90
CA THR A 77 14.87 -11.23 7.29
C THR A 77 14.83 -11.10 5.77
N VAL A 78 15.14 -12.20 5.06
CA VAL A 78 14.96 -12.27 3.61
C VAL A 78 13.48 -12.10 3.27
N TYR A 79 13.19 -11.11 2.45
CA TYR A 79 11.82 -10.74 2.10
C TYR A 79 11.72 -10.35 0.63
N GLU A 80 11.12 -11.27 -0.12
CA GLU A 80 10.95 -11.23 -1.56
C GLU A 80 9.51 -10.88 -1.94
N GLN A 81 9.37 -10.18 -3.05
CA GLN A 81 8.11 -9.62 -3.55
C GLN A 81 8.13 -9.71 -5.06
N ALA A 82 6.98 -9.78 -5.74
CA ALA A 82 6.95 -9.66 -7.20
C ALA A 82 7.33 -8.23 -7.61
N ILE A 83 8.59 -8.00 -8.02
CA ILE A 83 9.10 -6.66 -8.33
C ILE A 83 8.74 -6.28 -9.76
N PHE A 84 8.12 -5.12 -9.96
CA PHE A 84 7.79 -4.58 -11.26
C PHE A 84 8.80 -3.51 -11.66
N SER A 85 9.45 -3.67 -12.81
CA SER A 85 10.33 -2.64 -13.35
C SER A 85 9.57 -1.34 -13.58
N ASP A 86 10.27 -0.20 -13.56
CA ASP A 86 9.67 1.05 -14.04
C ASP A 86 9.15 0.89 -15.49
N PRO A 87 8.04 1.56 -15.84
CA PRO A 87 7.22 2.48 -15.03
C PRO A 87 6.17 1.81 -14.13
N GLY A 88 6.21 0.49 -13.95
CA GLY A 88 5.31 -0.25 -13.06
C GLY A 88 4.17 -0.97 -13.77
N THR A 89 3.03 -1.11 -13.10
CA THR A 89 1.86 -1.85 -13.60
C THR A 89 0.97 -1.05 -14.56
N GLY A 90 1.41 0.12 -15.03
CA GLY A 90 0.60 1.07 -15.81
C GLY A 90 -0.30 1.94 -14.94
N GLY A 91 -0.94 2.93 -15.56
CA GLY A 91 -1.82 3.90 -14.92
C GLY A 91 -1.13 4.79 -13.89
N ARG A 92 0.21 4.94 -13.97
CA ARG A 92 0.98 5.66 -12.95
C ARG A 92 0.72 7.16 -13.08
N LEU A 93 0.21 7.78 -12.02
CA LEU A 93 0.08 9.24 -11.96
C LEU A 93 1.46 9.87 -11.76
N GLU A 94 1.86 10.71 -12.70
CA GLU A 94 3.15 11.40 -12.71
C GLU A 94 2.97 12.91 -12.79
N VAL A 95 3.88 13.65 -12.15
CA VAL A 95 3.90 15.11 -12.23
C VAL A 95 4.46 15.50 -13.60
N GLU A 96 3.66 16.21 -14.39
CA GLU A 96 4.08 16.74 -15.68
C GLU A 96 4.80 18.09 -15.52
N LYS A 97 4.21 19.00 -14.71
CA LYS A 97 4.72 20.36 -14.46
C LYS A 97 4.43 20.76 -13.02
N MET A 98 5.30 21.61 -12.46
CA MET A 98 5.12 22.19 -11.12
C MET A 98 4.38 23.53 -11.14
N ASP A 99 4.52 24.30 -12.21
CA ASP A 99 3.87 25.61 -12.38
C ASP A 99 3.49 25.85 -13.87
N PRO A 100 2.19 25.84 -14.21
CA PRO A 100 1.09 25.37 -13.35
C PRO A 100 1.27 23.89 -12.97
N PHE A 101 0.80 23.51 -11.78
CA PHE A 101 0.86 22.10 -11.39
C PHE A 101 -0.07 21.26 -12.28
N THR A 102 0.51 20.32 -13.03
CA THR A 102 -0.23 19.36 -13.85
C THR A 102 0.31 17.96 -13.63
N ILE A 103 -0.59 16.98 -13.74
CA ILE A 103 -0.27 15.56 -13.70
C ILE A 103 -0.73 14.92 -15.02
N PHE A 104 -0.11 13.81 -15.37
CA PHE A 104 -0.58 12.94 -16.45
C PHE A 104 -0.60 11.49 -15.96
N GLU A 105 -1.34 10.65 -16.67
CA GLU A 105 -1.36 9.21 -16.45
C GLU A 105 -0.39 8.54 -17.42
N ASN A 106 0.62 7.87 -16.88
CA ASN A 106 1.56 7.07 -17.66
C ASN A 106 1.00 5.66 -17.82
N GLU A 107 0.48 5.38 -19.02
CA GLU A 107 -0.08 4.09 -19.40
C GLU A 107 0.99 3.03 -19.72
N ALA A 108 2.25 3.43 -19.86
CA ALA A 108 3.32 2.48 -20.12
C ALA A 108 3.46 1.51 -18.94
N GLN A 109 3.85 0.28 -19.26
CA GLN A 109 3.98 -0.80 -18.28
C GLN A 109 5.41 -1.32 -18.30
N GLY A 110 5.92 -1.60 -17.11
CA GLY A 110 7.08 -2.45 -16.89
C GLY A 110 6.68 -3.92 -16.89
N SER A 111 7.55 -4.76 -16.34
CA SER A 111 7.30 -6.20 -16.21
C SER A 111 7.85 -6.73 -14.90
N PRO A 112 7.31 -7.85 -14.39
CA PRO A 112 7.91 -8.55 -13.26
C PRO A 112 9.38 -8.91 -13.56
N THR A 113 10.31 -8.47 -12.74
CA THR A 113 11.76 -8.68 -12.96
C THR A 113 12.27 -9.99 -12.38
N ASN A 114 11.52 -10.58 -11.45
CA ASN A 114 11.94 -11.76 -10.69
C ASN A 114 10.95 -12.94 -10.77
N ILE A 115 10.19 -13.05 -11.88
CA ILE A 115 9.15 -14.09 -12.05
C ILE A 115 9.66 -15.53 -11.85
N THR A 116 10.95 -15.78 -12.08
CA THR A 116 11.62 -17.08 -11.93
C THR A 116 12.14 -17.34 -10.51
N TYR A 117 11.82 -16.51 -9.52
CA TYR A 117 12.25 -16.70 -8.13
C TYR A 117 11.82 -18.10 -7.62
N PRO A 118 12.72 -18.92 -7.04
CA PRO A 118 12.48 -20.37 -6.89
C PRO A 118 11.56 -20.77 -5.73
N ALA A 119 10.99 -19.82 -5.00
CA ALA A 119 10.07 -20.04 -3.88
C ALA A 119 8.87 -19.09 -3.98
N PRO A 120 7.76 -19.30 -3.25
CA PRO A 120 6.73 -18.27 -3.10
C PRO A 120 7.32 -16.96 -2.58
N TYR A 121 6.72 -15.82 -2.95
CA TYR A 121 7.14 -14.54 -2.40
C TYR A 121 6.70 -14.42 -0.94
N ASN A 122 7.47 -13.66 -0.16
CA ASN A 122 7.09 -13.29 1.20
C ASN A 122 5.92 -12.30 1.16
N ASN A 123 5.94 -11.34 0.23
CA ASN A 123 4.82 -10.46 -0.03
C ASN A 123 3.84 -11.09 -1.01
N LEU A 124 2.68 -11.50 -0.50
CA LEU A 124 1.57 -12.08 -1.25
C LEU A 124 0.44 -11.06 -1.46
N GLY A 125 0.67 -9.79 -1.15
CA GLY A 125 -0.26 -8.70 -1.40
C GLY A 125 -0.52 -8.49 -2.88
N ILE A 126 -1.79 -8.36 -3.26
CA ILE A 126 -2.18 -8.15 -4.66
C ILE A 126 -3.10 -6.93 -4.76
N LYS A 127 -2.69 -5.89 -5.50
CA LYS A 127 -3.54 -4.74 -5.79
C LYS A 127 -4.88 -5.19 -6.36
N GLY A 128 -5.97 -4.72 -5.74
CA GLY A 128 -7.34 -5.09 -6.12
C GLY A 128 -7.89 -6.36 -5.47
N ALA A 129 -7.12 -7.08 -4.65
CA ALA A 129 -7.62 -8.28 -3.98
C ALA A 129 -8.69 -7.97 -2.92
N PHE A 130 -9.75 -8.78 -2.92
CA PHE A 130 -10.81 -8.84 -1.92
C PHE A 130 -10.51 -9.94 -0.90
N LEU A 131 -11.22 -9.95 0.24
CA LEU A 131 -11.04 -11.00 1.25
C LEU A 131 -11.23 -12.41 0.68
N THR A 132 -12.22 -12.59 -0.21
CA THR A 132 -12.49 -13.90 -0.85
C THR A 132 -11.33 -14.38 -1.73
N ASP A 133 -10.55 -13.46 -2.30
CA ASP A 133 -9.45 -13.80 -3.19
C ASP A 133 -8.30 -14.48 -2.45
N VAL A 134 -8.10 -14.13 -1.19
CA VAL A 134 -7.07 -14.74 -0.34
C VAL A 134 -7.23 -16.27 -0.26
N ILE A 135 -8.49 -16.73 -0.30
CA ILE A 135 -8.86 -18.15 -0.17
C ILE A 135 -9.03 -18.81 -1.54
N ASN A 136 -9.57 -18.08 -2.53
CA ASN A 136 -10.13 -18.70 -3.74
C ASN A 136 -9.37 -18.36 -5.04
N ALA A 137 -8.72 -17.20 -5.12
CA ALA A 137 -8.09 -16.77 -6.37
C ALA A 137 -6.75 -17.46 -6.57
N ARG A 138 -6.55 -18.02 -7.76
CA ARG A 138 -5.31 -18.73 -8.18
C ARG A 138 -4.59 -18.04 -9.34
N ASP A 139 -5.31 -17.21 -10.07
CA ASP A 139 -4.85 -16.55 -11.30
C ASP A 139 -5.73 -15.32 -11.58
N GLN A 140 -5.42 -14.62 -12.68
CA GLN A 140 -6.15 -13.44 -13.11
C GLN A 140 -7.65 -13.65 -13.38
N ASN A 141 -8.07 -14.89 -13.70
CA ASN A 141 -9.43 -15.22 -14.13
C ASN A 141 -10.31 -15.75 -12.98
N SER A 142 -9.68 -16.14 -11.86
CA SER A 142 -10.34 -16.66 -10.66
C SER A 142 -10.47 -15.62 -9.54
N CYS A 143 -9.93 -14.42 -9.73
CA CYS A 143 -10.12 -13.30 -8.81
C CYS A 143 -11.57 -12.78 -8.82
N TYR A 144 -11.99 -12.17 -7.72
CA TYR A 144 -13.36 -11.69 -7.50
C TYR A 144 -13.81 -10.72 -8.57
N THR A 145 -12.92 -9.85 -9.05
CA THR A 145 -13.23 -8.89 -10.11
C THR A 145 -13.46 -9.55 -11.46
N ALA A 146 -12.91 -10.74 -11.72
CA ALA A 146 -13.16 -11.49 -12.95
C ALA A 146 -14.61 -11.96 -13.06
N VAL A 147 -15.30 -12.20 -11.93
CA VAL A 147 -16.76 -12.48 -11.90
C VAL A 147 -17.57 -11.33 -12.51
N PHE A 148 -17.02 -10.11 -12.47
CA PHE A 148 -17.59 -8.92 -13.07
C PHE A 148 -16.93 -8.53 -14.40
N GLY A 149 -16.25 -9.48 -15.06
CA GLY A 149 -15.59 -9.27 -16.36
C GLY A 149 -14.31 -8.45 -16.30
N THR A 150 -13.73 -8.25 -15.11
CA THR A 150 -12.48 -7.48 -14.93
C THR A 150 -11.39 -8.40 -14.36
N PRO A 151 -10.73 -9.22 -15.19
CA PRO A 151 -9.60 -10.03 -14.74
C PRO A 151 -8.44 -9.16 -14.25
N ASN A 152 -7.62 -9.70 -13.35
CA ASN A 152 -6.51 -8.97 -12.74
C ASN A 152 -5.17 -9.71 -12.91
N PRO A 153 -4.32 -9.32 -13.88
CA PRO A 153 -3.07 -10.02 -14.19
C PRO A 153 -2.04 -10.01 -13.05
N LEU A 154 -2.21 -9.16 -12.03
CA LEU A 154 -1.32 -9.12 -10.87
C LEU A 154 -1.40 -10.40 -10.03
N PHE A 155 -2.53 -11.13 -10.09
CA PHE A 155 -2.62 -12.46 -9.49
C PHE A 155 -1.62 -13.43 -10.11
N ASP A 156 -1.44 -13.43 -11.44
CA ASP A 156 -0.48 -14.31 -12.10
C ASP A 156 0.97 -13.93 -11.74
N ALA A 157 1.26 -12.64 -11.64
CA ALA A 157 2.59 -12.15 -11.29
C ALA A 157 3.02 -12.54 -9.87
N VAL A 158 2.08 -12.52 -8.91
CA VAL A 158 2.36 -12.83 -7.50
C VAL A 158 2.23 -14.33 -7.21
N LEU A 159 1.12 -14.95 -7.61
CA LEU A 159 0.80 -16.34 -7.28
C LEU A 159 1.50 -17.35 -8.18
N ARG A 160 1.75 -16.98 -9.45
CA ARG A 160 2.46 -17.80 -10.45
C ARG A 160 1.88 -19.21 -10.62
N GLY A 161 0.56 -19.36 -10.41
CA GLY A 161 -0.15 -20.64 -10.47
C GLY A 161 0.20 -21.64 -9.36
N LEU A 162 0.94 -21.21 -8.33
CA LEU A 162 1.42 -22.09 -7.26
C LEU A 162 0.35 -22.36 -6.19
N GLY A 163 -0.64 -21.47 -6.04
CA GLY A 163 -1.61 -21.51 -4.96
C GLY A 163 -2.37 -20.21 -4.82
N THR A 164 -3.27 -20.15 -3.84
CA THR A 164 -3.90 -18.90 -3.38
C THR A 164 -2.95 -18.14 -2.44
N GLN A 165 -3.25 -16.89 -2.08
CA GLN A 165 -2.42 -16.17 -1.09
C GLN A 165 -2.31 -16.96 0.23
N LEU A 166 -3.40 -17.56 0.70
CA LEU A 166 -3.39 -18.33 1.95
C LEU A 166 -2.55 -19.61 1.83
N GLU A 167 -2.70 -20.35 0.73
CA GLU A 167 -1.93 -21.58 0.50
C GLU A 167 -0.43 -21.29 0.42
N LEU A 168 -0.04 -20.24 -0.30
CA LEU A 168 1.36 -19.84 -0.43
C LEU A 168 1.94 -19.29 0.86
N ALA A 169 1.13 -18.66 1.70
CA ALA A 169 1.58 -18.24 3.02
C ALA A 169 1.86 -19.47 3.90
N VAL A 170 0.92 -20.41 4.00
CA VAL A 170 1.08 -21.62 4.82
C VAL A 170 2.23 -22.50 4.33
N ALA A 171 2.42 -22.61 3.01
CA ALA A 171 3.51 -23.40 2.42
C ALA A 171 4.90 -22.93 2.83
N GLN A 172 5.05 -21.65 3.21
CA GLN A 172 6.31 -21.09 3.72
C GLN A 172 6.55 -21.40 5.20
N GLN A 173 5.60 -22.06 5.88
CA GLN A 173 5.65 -22.41 7.31
C GLN A 173 6.00 -21.19 8.19
N PRO A 174 5.28 -20.07 8.10
CA PRO A 174 5.72 -18.79 8.66
C PRO A 174 5.95 -18.88 10.18
N THR A 175 6.87 -18.08 10.68
CA THR A 175 7.00 -17.80 12.12
C THR A 175 6.34 -16.48 12.50
N PHE A 176 6.21 -15.58 11.53
CA PHE A 176 5.52 -14.31 11.66
C PHE A 176 4.72 -13.99 10.39
N ALA A 177 3.50 -13.50 10.56
CA ALA A 177 2.66 -13.08 9.45
C ALA A 177 1.98 -11.73 9.70
N THR A 178 1.87 -10.90 8.66
CA THR A 178 0.96 -9.75 8.65
C THR A 178 -0.21 -10.03 7.74
N LEU A 179 -1.43 -9.83 8.23
CA LEU A 179 -2.66 -9.93 7.45
C LEU A 179 -3.36 -8.56 7.41
N TRP A 180 -3.36 -7.91 6.23
CA TRP A 180 -4.06 -6.65 6.04
C TRP A 180 -4.91 -6.68 4.77
N ILE A 181 -6.17 -7.07 4.97
CA ILE A 181 -7.14 -7.33 3.90
C ILE A 181 -8.54 -6.93 4.36
N GLY A 182 -9.47 -6.74 3.41
CA GLY A 182 -10.88 -6.50 3.67
C GLY A 182 -11.35 -5.07 3.39
N ASN A 183 -10.44 -4.11 3.17
CA ASN A 183 -10.87 -2.75 2.80
C ASN A 183 -11.56 -2.70 1.42
N ASN A 184 -11.14 -3.52 0.44
CA ASN A 184 -11.75 -3.52 -0.89
C ASN A 184 -13.21 -4.00 -0.87
N ASP A 185 -13.57 -4.88 0.08
CA ASP A 185 -14.92 -5.41 0.27
C ASP A 185 -15.98 -4.33 0.55
N ILE A 186 -15.58 -3.16 1.06
CA ILE A 186 -16.46 -1.99 1.26
C ILE A 186 -16.03 -0.77 0.42
N LEU A 187 -14.73 -0.59 0.19
CA LEU A 187 -14.20 0.54 -0.57
C LEU A 187 -14.72 0.52 -2.02
N ALA A 188 -14.78 -0.66 -2.65
CA ALA A 188 -15.26 -0.78 -4.03
C ALA A 188 -16.74 -0.39 -4.18
N PHE A 189 -17.60 -0.74 -3.20
CA PHE A 189 -18.97 -0.22 -3.14
C PHE A 189 -18.97 1.30 -3.02
N ALA A 190 -18.21 1.84 -2.07
CA ALA A 190 -18.23 3.26 -1.73
C ALA A 190 -17.71 4.15 -2.87
N THR A 191 -16.64 3.75 -3.58
CA THR A 191 -16.05 4.53 -4.68
C THR A 191 -16.79 4.38 -6.01
N ARG A 192 -17.71 3.42 -6.12
CA ARG A 192 -18.54 3.16 -7.31
C ARG A 192 -20.00 3.57 -7.10
N GLY A 193 -20.23 4.59 -6.28
CA GLY A 193 -21.56 5.17 -6.04
C GLY A 193 -22.55 4.21 -5.38
N GLY A 194 -22.08 3.15 -4.73
CA GLY A 194 -22.92 2.13 -4.11
C GLY A 194 -23.52 1.11 -5.08
N LEU A 195 -22.99 1.03 -6.31
CA LEU A 195 -23.49 0.10 -7.33
C LEU A 195 -22.72 -1.23 -7.38
N PHE A 196 -21.53 -1.28 -6.79
CA PHE A 196 -20.74 -2.50 -6.71
C PHE A 196 -21.06 -3.26 -5.43
N PRO A 197 -21.30 -4.59 -5.45
CA PRO A 197 -21.75 -5.32 -4.27
C PRO A 197 -20.78 -5.22 -3.08
N VAL A 198 -21.33 -5.10 -1.88
CA VAL A 198 -20.58 -5.27 -0.62
C VAL A 198 -20.49 -6.76 -0.31
N THR A 199 -19.35 -7.22 0.20
CA THR A 199 -19.26 -8.56 0.78
C THR A 199 -20.22 -8.67 1.99
N PRO A 200 -21.20 -9.59 1.98
CA PRO A 200 -22.12 -9.77 3.10
C PRO A 200 -21.36 -10.01 4.41
N VAL A 201 -21.82 -9.39 5.51
CA VAL A 201 -21.13 -9.45 6.82
C VAL A 201 -20.85 -10.87 7.28
N GLN A 202 -21.81 -11.78 7.09
CA GLN A 202 -21.63 -13.19 7.45
C GLN A 202 -20.51 -13.84 6.63
N GLN A 203 -20.52 -13.65 5.30
CA GLN A 203 -19.48 -14.16 4.42
C GLN A 203 -18.10 -13.56 4.75
N PHE A 204 -18.05 -12.26 5.06
CA PHE A 204 -16.82 -11.61 5.50
C PHE A 204 -16.29 -12.26 6.78
N SER A 205 -17.14 -12.42 7.80
CA SER A 205 -16.78 -13.05 9.07
C SER A 205 -16.28 -14.48 8.86
N ASP A 206 -16.98 -15.29 8.07
CA ASP A 206 -16.62 -16.68 7.82
C ASP A 206 -15.28 -16.80 7.08
N ASN A 207 -15.07 -16.01 6.03
CA ASN A 207 -13.81 -15.98 5.28
C ASN A 207 -12.65 -15.50 6.16
N TYR A 208 -12.86 -14.43 6.95
CA TYR A 208 -11.82 -13.89 7.81
C TYR A 208 -11.43 -14.89 8.90
N ASN A 209 -12.42 -15.54 9.54
CA ASN A 209 -12.18 -16.58 10.54
C ASN A 209 -11.46 -17.79 9.94
N LEU A 210 -11.81 -18.20 8.70
CA LEU A 210 -11.10 -19.26 8.00
C LEU A 210 -9.62 -18.91 7.83
N ILE A 211 -9.32 -17.73 7.29
CA ILE A 211 -7.94 -17.26 7.09
C ILE A 211 -7.18 -17.23 8.42
N LEU A 212 -7.77 -16.63 9.46
CA LEU A 212 -7.14 -16.55 10.79
C LEU A 212 -6.87 -17.92 11.39
N ASN A 213 -7.84 -18.83 11.37
CA ASN A 213 -7.68 -20.16 11.93
C ASN A 213 -6.62 -20.97 11.18
N THR A 214 -6.57 -20.86 9.85
CA THR A 214 -5.56 -21.51 9.02
C THR A 214 -4.16 -20.97 9.31
N LEU A 215 -4.00 -19.65 9.44
CA LEU A 215 -2.71 -19.06 9.79
C LEU A 215 -2.30 -19.40 11.23
N ALA A 216 -3.23 -19.34 12.18
CA ALA A 216 -2.96 -19.66 13.59
C ALA A 216 -2.52 -21.13 13.76
N ALA A 217 -3.06 -22.05 12.95
CA ALA A 217 -2.65 -23.45 12.93
C ALA A 217 -1.19 -23.67 12.51
N THR A 218 -0.53 -22.69 11.89
CA THR A 218 0.91 -22.75 11.58
C THR A 218 1.80 -22.52 12.80
N GLY A 219 1.25 -21.94 13.88
CA GLY A 219 2.00 -21.52 15.06
C GLY A 219 2.72 -20.17 14.91
N ALA A 220 2.52 -19.45 13.80
CA ALA A 220 3.06 -18.11 13.60
C ALA A 220 2.43 -17.06 14.53
N ASP A 221 3.21 -16.06 14.91
CA ASP A 221 2.67 -14.81 15.44
C ASP A 221 2.01 -14.02 14.30
N ILE A 222 0.79 -13.52 14.52
CA ILE A 222 0.00 -12.85 13.47
C ILE A 222 -0.35 -11.43 13.89
N VAL A 223 0.07 -10.45 13.08
CA VAL A 223 -0.37 -9.06 13.19
C VAL A 223 -1.49 -8.79 12.20
N LEU A 224 -2.60 -8.26 12.72
CA LEU A 224 -3.79 -7.94 11.94
C LEU A 224 -3.86 -6.43 11.68
N GLY A 225 -3.92 -6.05 10.42
CA GLY A 225 -4.25 -4.68 10.02
C GLY A 225 -5.76 -4.47 10.07
N ASN A 226 -6.21 -3.45 10.81
CA ASN A 226 -7.62 -3.08 10.83
C ASN A 226 -8.05 -2.48 9.48
N ILE A 227 -9.35 -2.44 9.22
CA ILE A 227 -9.89 -1.71 8.07
C ILE A 227 -10.02 -0.23 8.48
N PRO A 228 -9.28 0.70 7.85
CA PRO A 228 -9.44 2.12 8.13
C PRO A 228 -10.85 2.58 7.71
N ASP A 229 -11.35 3.69 8.29
CA ASP A 229 -12.57 4.31 7.80
C ASP A 229 -12.37 4.74 6.34
N VAL A 230 -13.03 4.05 5.42
CA VAL A 230 -12.89 4.30 3.97
C VAL A 230 -13.31 5.72 3.58
N LYS A 231 -14.18 6.37 4.36
CA LYS A 231 -14.55 7.78 4.15
C LYS A 231 -13.41 8.75 4.48
N ALA A 232 -12.34 8.27 5.10
CA ALA A 232 -11.14 9.07 5.33
C ALA A 232 -10.29 9.24 4.07
N ALA A 233 -10.50 8.42 3.04
CA ALA A 233 -9.80 8.55 1.77
C ALA A 233 -10.08 9.92 1.13
N THR A 234 -9.06 10.49 0.49
CA THR A 234 -9.15 11.78 -0.20
C THR A 234 -10.28 11.80 -1.20
N PHE A 235 -10.56 10.70 -1.89
CA PHE A 235 -11.72 10.53 -2.78
C PHE A 235 -13.04 11.04 -2.18
N PHE A 236 -13.30 10.83 -0.88
CA PHE A 236 -14.54 11.27 -0.23
C PHE A 236 -14.44 12.64 0.45
N ARG A 237 -13.24 13.19 0.59
CA ARG A 237 -12.98 14.45 1.32
C ARG A 237 -12.58 15.62 0.43
N THR A 238 -12.16 15.34 -0.80
CA THR A 238 -11.72 16.36 -1.75
C THR A 238 -12.72 16.46 -2.89
N VAL A 239 -13.30 17.65 -3.06
CA VAL A 239 -13.86 18.04 -4.36
C VAL A 239 -12.69 18.58 -5.17
N GLY A 240 -12.27 17.87 -6.22
CA GLY A 240 -11.16 18.32 -7.06
C GLY A 240 -11.41 19.74 -7.60
N PRO A 241 -10.38 20.57 -7.83
CA PRO A 241 -10.55 21.97 -8.19
C PRO A 241 -11.38 22.16 -9.46
N GLY A 242 -11.30 21.27 -10.44
CA GLY A 242 -12.14 21.31 -11.64
C GLY A 242 -13.64 21.12 -11.36
N ILE A 243 -14.00 20.14 -10.53
CA ILE A 243 -15.39 19.91 -10.13
C ILE A 243 -15.87 21.05 -9.22
N GLY A 244 -15.03 21.52 -8.29
CA GLY A 244 -15.35 22.64 -7.42
C GLY A 244 -15.63 23.93 -8.21
N LEU A 245 -14.78 24.26 -9.18
CA LEU A 245 -14.95 25.41 -10.06
C LEU A 245 -16.20 25.29 -10.93
N ASN A 246 -16.47 24.10 -11.49
CA ASN A 246 -17.65 23.87 -12.32
C ASN A 246 -18.96 23.95 -11.51
N LEU A 247 -18.98 23.41 -10.28
CA LEU A 247 -20.12 23.53 -9.37
C LEU A 247 -20.39 24.99 -9.02
N GLN A 248 -19.35 25.77 -8.72
CA GLN A 248 -19.47 27.21 -8.46
C GLN A 248 -19.96 28.00 -9.68
N GLN A 249 -19.42 27.73 -10.87
CA GLN A 249 -19.85 28.37 -12.12
C GLN A 249 -21.32 28.10 -12.44
N ASN A 250 -21.80 26.90 -12.14
CA ASN A 250 -23.20 26.51 -12.33
C ASN A 250 -24.10 26.87 -11.14
N GLN A 251 -23.60 27.64 -10.15
CA GLN A 251 -24.33 28.01 -8.92
C GLN A 251 -24.92 26.81 -8.17
N LEU A 252 -24.30 25.63 -8.31
CA LEU A 252 -24.68 24.44 -7.58
C LEU A 252 -24.00 24.49 -6.21
N PRO A 253 -24.76 24.59 -5.10
CA PRO A 253 -24.21 24.85 -3.77
C PRO A 253 -23.38 23.68 -3.18
N GLY A 254 -23.15 22.61 -3.95
CA GLY A 254 -22.37 21.44 -3.57
C GLY A 254 -22.85 20.18 -4.30
N ILE A 255 -22.27 19.03 -3.92
CA ILE A 255 -22.69 17.71 -4.41
C ILE A 255 -24.18 17.51 -4.10
N VAL A 256 -24.99 17.42 -5.15
CA VAL A 256 -26.39 17.00 -5.04
C VAL A 256 -26.39 15.48 -4.86
N TYR A 257 -26.49 15.03 -3.61
CA TYR A 257 -26.90 13.67 -3.30
C TYR A 257 -28.41 13.56 -3.56
N SER A 258 -28.79 13.00 -4.71
CA SER A 258 -30.19 12.63 -4.96
C SER A 258 -30.53 11.41 -4.10
N LYS A 259 -31.27 11.63 -3.02
CA LYS A 259 -31.82 10.56 -2.19
C LYS A 259 -33.18 10.11 -2.73
N THR A 260 -33.28 9.72 -3.99
CA THR A 260 -34.47 9.05 -4.51
C THR A 260 -34.07 8.05 -5.58
N GLY A 261 -34.18 6.76 -5.23
CA GLY A 261 -34.30 5.70 -6.21
C GLY A 261 -35.60 5.88 -7.01
N GLY A 262 -35.49 5.61 -8.31
CA GLY A 262 -36.56 5.09 -9.15
C GLY A 262 -36.17 3.70 -9.58
#